data_AF-A0A0B2UE68-F1
#
_entry.id   AF-A0A0B2UE68-F1
#
_cell.length_a   1.000
_cell.length_b   1.000
_cell.length_c   1.000
_cell.angle_alpha   90.00
_cell.angle_beta   90.00
_cell.angle_gamma   90.00
#
_symmetry.space_group_name_H-M   'P 1'
#
loop_
_entity.id
_entity.type
_entity.pdbx_description
1 polymer ?
#
loop_
_entity_poly.entity_id
_entity_poly.type
_entity_poly.pdbx_seq_one_letter_code
_entity_poly.pdbx_strand_id
1 'polypeptide(L)'
;MPVKEKETLVDDIKLDLLNIRAMVLEADDISRLDECDFRKLAWIYKNPQQQVIFIRKMHNQIIQEVLKFLFEGRNIEAVINICILYEIYDSQDRMIDIEMQLEWIEAINQHLHSIEKKVEKDVFHHGLGVWDFMRSINAIRICITPFPEDDQCLMALEDELCQISNALDRFEAEGEFNNDLDGYVEDANEK
;
A
#
# COMPACT_ATOMS: atom_id res chain seq x y z
N MET A 1 8.83 6.54 -14.26
CA MET A 1 9.59 7.02 -13.08
C MET A 1 10.84 6.16 -12.90
N PRO A 2 12.01 6.79 -12.69
CA PRO A 2 13.25 6.08 -12.37
C PRO A 2 13.15 5.29 -11.05
N VAL A 3 13.89 4.18 -10.96
CA VAL A 3 13.80 3.17 -9.89
C VAL A 3 14.08 3.71 -8.49
N LYS A 4 14.96 4.73 -8.36
CA LYS A 4 15.31 5.36 -7.08
C LYS A 4 14.17 6.13 -6.41
N GLU A 5 13.16 6.58 -7.16
CA GLU A 5 11.98 7.27 -6.61
C GLU A 5 10.94 6.29 -6.03
N LYS A 6 11.08 4.97 -6.28
CA LYS A 6 10.08 3.96 -5.89
C LYS A 6 10.32 3.36 -4.49
N GLU A 7 11.56 3.22 -4.05
CA GLU A 7 11.88 2.75 -2.69
C GLU A 7 11.49 3.79 -1.64
N THR A 8 11.75 5.07 -1.92
CA THR A 8 11.35 6.20 -1.07
C THR A 8 9.83 6.21 -0.88
N LEU A 9 9.08 5.91 -1.93
CA LEU A 9 7.61 5.89 -1.90
C LEU A 9 7.05 4.86 -0.90
N VAL A 10 7.57 3.63 -0.89
CA VAL A 10 7.07 2.56 0.00
C VAL A 10 7.35 2.90 1.47
N ASP A 11 8.49 3.51 1.75
CA ASP A 11 8.83 3.94 3.10
C ASP A 11 8.02 5.16 3.54
N ASP A 12 7.74 6.10 2.64
CA ASP A 12 6.82 7.22 2.88
C ASP A 12 5.40 6.71 3.21
N ILE A 13 4.89 5.71 2.47
CA ILE A 13 3.57 5.11 2.74
C ILE A 13 3.54 4.39 4.09
N LYS A 14 4.61 3.64 4.42
CA LYS A 14 4.69 3.00 5.75
C LYS A 14 4.72 4.04 6.85
N LEU A 15 5.45 5.13 6.67
CA LEU A 15 5.51 6.23 7.61
C LEU A 15 4.14 6.91 7.76
N ASP A 16 3.44 7.15 6.66
CA ASP A 16 2.08 7.69 6.67
C ASP A 16 1.11 6.77 7.41
N LEU A 17 1.13 5.46 7.12
CA LEU A 17 0.31 4.48 7.84
C LEU A 17 0.63 4.44 9.34
N LEU A 18 1.91 4.53 9.71
CA LEU A 18 2.33 4.62 11.12
C LEU A 18 1.81 5.90 11.79
N ASN A 19 1.90 7.03 11.10
CA ASN A 19 1.42 8.32 11.61
C ASN A 19 -0.11 8.33 11.78
N ILE A 20 -0.85 7.77 10.83
CA ILE A 20 -2.32 7.63 10.90
C ILE A 20 -2.71 6.79 12.12
N ARG A 21 -2.03 5.67 12.35
CA ARG A 21 -2.29 4.82 13.53
C ARG A 21 -2.00 5.55 14.83
N ALA A 22 -0.85 6.22 14.91
CA ALA A 22 -0.47 6.99 16.09
C ALA A 22 -1.52 8.06 16.40
N MET A 23 -1.99 8.79 15.38
CA MET A 23 -3.03 9.80 15.53
C MET A 23 -4.33 9.25 16.11
N VAL A 24 -4.83 8.11 15.61
CA VAL A 24 -6.05 7.47 16.13
C VAL A 24 -5.83 6.95 17.56
N LEU A 25 -4.68 6.33 17.83
CA LEU A 25 -4.35 5.77 19.15
C LEU A 25 -4.21 6.85 20.22
N GLU A 26 -3.54 7.96 19.90
CA GLU A 26 -3.34 9.08 20.82
C GLU A 26 -4.65 9.80 21.14
N ALA A 27 -5.54 9.91 20.15
CA ALA A 27 -6.86 10.52 20.32
C ALA A 27 -7.91 9.56 20.92
N ASP A 28 -7.66 8.24 20.87
CA ASP A 28 -8.64 7.18 21.12
C ASP A 28 -9.95 7.38 20.31
N ASP A 29 -9.82 7.90 19.09
CA ASP A 29 -10.94 8.35 18.25
C ASP A 29 -10.72 7.97 16.78
N ILE A 30 -11.58 7.08 16.28
CA ILE A 30 -11.50 6.57 14.91
C ILE A 30 -11.94 7.60 13.87
N SER A 31 -12.76 8.59 14.25
CA SER A 31 -13.22 9.65 13.33
C SER A 31 -12.07 10.51 12.82
N ARG A 32 -10.90 10.46 13.47
CA ARG A 32 -9.67 11.11 13.00
C ARG A 32 -9.23 10.59 11.63
N LEU A 33 -9.66 9.39 11.22
CA LEU A 33 -9.43 8.90 9.87
C LEU A 33 -10.07 9.79 8.80
N ASP A 34 -11.16 10.50 9.10
CA ASP A 34 -11.84 11.43 8.17
C ASP A 34 -10.95 12.62 7.77
N GLU A 35 -9.89 12.91 8.56
CA GLU A 35 -8.91 13.95 8.28
C GLU A 35 -7.83 13.50 7.27
N CYS A 36 -7.80 12.20 6.95
CA CYS A 36 -6.78 11.60 6.11
C CYS A 36 -7.25 11.49 4.66
N ASP A 37 -6.41 11.94 3.72
CA ASP A 37 -6.71 11.85 2.29
C ASP A 37 -6.11 10.56 1.69
N PHE A 38 -6.83 9.45 1.88
CA PHE A 38 -6.42 8.13 1.37
C PHE A 38 -6.37 8.05 -0.16
N ARG A 39 -7.04 8.97 -0.89
CA ARG A 39 -6.98 9.00 -2.36
C ARG A 39 -5.56 9.29 -2.83
N LYS A 40 -4.78 10.06 -2.08
CA LYS A 40 -3.37 10.33 -2.43
C LYS A 40 -2.55 9.05 -2.56
N LEU A 41 -2.89 7.98 -1.84
CA LEU A 41 -2.15 6.72 -1.91
C LEU A 41 -2.30 6.03 -3.27
N ALA A 42 -3.49 6.06 -3.88
CA ALA A 42 -3.70 5.39 -5.16
C ALA A 42 -3.30 6.20 -6.38
N TRP A 43 -3.38 7.53 -6.30
CA TRP A 43 -3.17 8.42 -7.45
C TRP A 43 -1.70 8.74 -7.71
N ILE A 44 -0.78 8.08 -6.99
CA ILE A 44 0.67 8.20 -7.20
C ILE A 44 1.05 7.71 -8.60
N TYR A 45 0.42 6.63 -9.06
CA TYR A 45 0.67 6.08 -10.39
C TYR A 45 -0.34 6.65 -11.39
N LYS A 46 0.13 7.13 -12.54
CA LYS A 46 -0.77 7.57 -13.63
C LYS A 46 -1.30 6.40 -14.48
N ASN A 47 -0.64 5.24 -14.41
CA ASN A 47 -1.02 4.05 -15.14
C ASN A 47 -2.03 3.21 -14.30
N PRO A 48 -3.25 2.93 -14.80
CA PRO A 48 -4.26 2.21 -14.03
C PRO A 48 -3.86 0.80 -13.58
N GLN A 49 -3.09 0.06 -14.39
CA GLN A 49 -2.63 -1.29 -14.01
C GLN A 49 -1.66 -1.23 -12.83
N GLN A 50 -0.74 -0.25 -12.84
CA GLN A 50 0.17 -0.01 -11.72
C GLN A 50 -0.56 0.41 -10.45
N GLN A 51 -1.64 1.22 -10.57
CA GLN A 51 -2.49 1.56 -9.42
C GLN A 51 -3.14 0.32 -8.81
N VAL A 52 -3.71 -0.58 -9.63
CA VAL A 52 -4.34 -1.81 -9.14
C VAL A 52 -3.34 -2.71 -8.42
N ILE A 53 -2.16 -2.93 -8.99
CA ILE A 53 -1.10 -3.75 -8.37
C ILE A 53 -0.68 -3.15 -7.03
N PHE A 54 -0.46 -1.83 -7.01
CA PHE A 54 -0.04 -1.12 -5.82
C PHE A 54 -1.08 -1.19 -4.69
N ILE A 55 -2.35 -0.93 -4.99
CA ILE A 55 -3.45 -0.99 -4.01
C ILE A 55 -3.60 -2.40 -3.44
N ARG A 56 -3.55 -3.43 -4.31
CA ARG A 56 -3.57 -4.84 -3.85
C ARG A 56 -2.41 -5.16 -2.92
N LYS A 57 -1.20 -4.66 -3.23
CA LYS A 57 -0.02 -4.85 -2.37
C LYS A 57 -0.18 -4.17 -1.01
N MET A 58 -0.71 -2.94 -0.97
CA MET A 58 -1.01 -2.25 0.28
C MET A 58 -2.06 -2.99 1.12
N HIS A 59 -3.17 -3.41 0.50
CA HIS A 59 -4.20 -4.19 1.18
C HIS A 59 -3.61 -5.46 1.82
N ASN A 60 -2.84 -6.24 1.05
CA ASN A 60 -2.18 -7.44 1.56
C ASN A 60 -1.26 -7.16 2.74
N GLN A 61 -0.47 -6.08 2.68
CA GLN A 61 0.40 -5.69 3.79
C GLN A 61 -0.43 -5.35 5.05
N ILE A 62 -1.49 -4.55 4.91
CA ILE A 62 -2.35 -4.15 6.03
C ILE A 62 -3.02 -5.39 6.64
N ILE A 63 -3.50 -6.33 5.83
CA ILE A 63 -4.10 -7.59 6.30
C ILE A 63 -3.09 -8.42 7.11
N GLN A 64 -1.85 -8.55 6.64
CA GLN A 64 -0.80 -9.25 7.39
C GLN A 64 -0.52 -8.57 8.73
N GLU A 65 -0.55 -7.25 8.78
CA GLU A 65 -0.41 -6.50 10.02
C GLU A 65 -1.62 -6.67 10.97
N VAL A 66 -2.85 -6.72 10.44
CA VAL A 66 -4.05 -7.08 11.23
C VAL A 66 -3.85 -8.45 11.89
N LEU A 67 -3.49 -9.47 11.11
CA LEU A 67 -3.26 -10.82 11.63
C LEU A 67 -2.18 -10.81 12.71
N LYS A 68 -1.03 -10.17 12.44
CA LYS A 68 0.06 -10.04 13.39
C LYS A 68 -0.41 -9.41 14.70
N PHE A 69 -1.12 -8.29 14.64
CA PHE A 69 -1.61 -7.61 15.84
C PHE A 69 -2.64 -8.44 16.62
N LEU A 70 -3.52 -9.17 15.94
CA LEU A 70 -4.45 -10.10 16.60
C LEU A 70 -3.70 -11.24 17.30
N PHE A 71 -2.64 -11.79 16.69
CA PHE A 71 -1.80 -12.82 17.31
C PHE A 71 -1.00 -12.29 18.50
N GLU A 72 -0.54 -11.04 18.45
CA GLU A 72 0.17 -10.37 19.55
C GLU A 72 -0.76 -9.85 20.67
N GLY A 73 -2.09 -9.96 20.50
CA GLY A 73 -3.08 -9.43 21.45
C GLY A 73 -3.25 -7.91 21.40
N ARG A 74 -2.72 -7.25 20.36
CA ARG A 74 -2.80 -5.81 20.07
C ARG A 74 -4.10 -5.47 19.36
N ASN A 75 -5.21 -5.71 20.06
CA ASN A 75 -6.55 -5.75 19.47
C ASN A 75 -7.03 -4.39 18.94
N ILE A 76 -6.64 -3.30 19.59
CA ILE A 76 -7.02 -1.94 19.16
C ILE A 76 -6.32 -1.62 17.85
N GLU A 77 -5.02 -1.88 17.75
CA GLU A 77 -4.25 -1.64 16.53
C GLU A 77 -4.72 -2.51 15.36
N ALA A 78 -5.10 -3.76 15.62
CA ALA A 78 -5.72 -4.61 14.61
C ALA A 78 -7.00 -3.99 14.05
N VAL A 79 -7.87 -3.48 14.92
CA VAL A 79 -9.14 -2.84 14.54
C VAL A 79 -8.92 -1.51 13.81
N ILE A 80 -7.95 -0.70 14.23
CA ILE A 80 -7.57 0.52 13.51
C ILE A 80 -7.11 0.17 12.10
N ASN A 81 -6.31 -0.90 11.93
CA ASN A 81 -5.89 -1.35 10.62
C ASN A 81 -7.04 -1.85 9.73
N ILE A 82 -8.07 -2.47 10.31
CA ILE A 82 -9.30 -2.82 9.59
C ILE A 82 -10.00 -1.56 9.08
N CYS A 83 -10.08 -0.51 9.90
CA CYS A 83 -10.69 0.76 9.48
C CYS A 83 -9.87 1.42 8.37
N ILE A 84 -8.55 1.46 8.49
CA ILE A 84 -7.65 1.97 7.43
C ILE A 84 -7.83 1.16 6.13
N LEU A 85 -7.96 -0.17 6.22
CA LEU A 85 -8.21 -1.02 5.06
C LEU A 85 -9.52 -0.64 4.35
N TYR A 86 -10.57 -0.34 5.13
CA TYR A 86 -11.84 0.15 4.59
C TYR A 86 -11.71 1.52 3.92
N GLU A 87 -11.03 2.49 4.55
CA GLU A 87 -10.84 3.82 3.97
C GLU A 87 -10.08 3.78 2.64
N ILE A 88 -9.05 2.92 2.54
CA ILE A 88 -8.35 2.71 1.28
C ILE A 88 -9.32 2.15 0.23
N TYR A 89 -10.12 1.13 0.58
CA TYR A 89 -11.11 0.56 -0.34
C TYR A 89 -12.15 1.59 -0.81
N ASP A 90 -12.70 2.39 0.11
CA ASP A 90 -13.70 3.42 -0.22
C ASP A 90 -13.11 4.54 -1.08
N SER A 91 -11.85 4.92 -0.82
CA SER A 91 -11.13 5.94 -1.62
C SER A 91 -10.91 5.56 -3.09
N GLN A 92 -11.06 4.27 -3.44
CA GLN A 92 -10.93 3.73 -4.80
C GLN A 92 -12.27 3.61 -5.52
N ASP A 93 -13.30 4.35 -5.07
CA ASP A 93 -14.68 4.22 -5.54
C ASP A 93 -15.16 2.76 -5.53
N ARG A 94 -14.58 1.94 -4.62
CA ARG A 94 -14.89 0.51 -4.46
C ARG A 94 -14.65 -0.32 -5.73
N MET A 95 -13.77 0.16 -6.62
CA MET A 95 -13.48 -0.51 -7.90
C MET A 95 -12.45 -1.64 -7.79
N ILE A 96 -11.68 -1.68 -6.70
CA ILE A 96 -10.61 -2.65 -6.50
C ILE A 96 -10.97 -3.55 -5.32
N ASP A 97 -11.32 -4.80 -5.61
CA ASP A 97 -11.59 -5.81 -4.58
C ASP A 97 -10.34 -6.11 -3.74
N ILE A 98 -10.57 -6.42 -2.47
CA ILE A 98 -9.54 -6.90 -1.54
C ILE A 98 -9.51 -8.43 -1.62
N GLU A 99 -8.44 -8.98 -2.17
CA GLU A 99 -8.26 -10.43 -2.26
C GLU A 99 -7.67 -10.98 -0.95
N MET A 100 -8.33 -11.97 -0.33
CA MET A 100 -7.89 -12.58 0.93
C MET A 100 -7.98 -14.10 0.88
N GLN A 101 -6.99 -14.76 1.48
CA GLN A 101 -7.03 -16.21 1.72
C GLN A 101 -8.13 -16.55 2.73
N LEU A 102 -8.81 -17.69 2.53
CA LEU A 102 -9.90 -18.13 3.41
C LEU A 102 -9.41 -18.25 4.86
N GLU A 103 -8.21 -18.78 5.05
CA GLU A 103 -7.57 -19.00 6.35
C GLU A 103 -7.36 -17.68 7.10
N TRP A 104 -7.05 -16.60 6.38
CA TRP A 104 -6.87 -15.27 6.97
C TRP A 104 -8.20 -14.70 7.44
N ILE A 105 -9.24 -14.84 6.63
CA ILE A 105 -10.60 -14.40 6.99
C ILE A 105 -11.09 -15.17 8.22
N GLU A 106 -10.91 -16.49 8.22
CA GLU A 106 -11.30 -17.35 9.34
C GLU A 106 -10.53 -17.00 10.62
N ALA A 107 -9.21 -16.77 10.52
CA ALA A 107 -8.39 -16.35 11.65
C ALA A 107 -8.84 -15.00 12.22
N ILE A 108 -9.05 -13.99 11.37
CA ILE A 108 -9.54 -12.66 11.80
C ILE A 108 -10.90 -12.81 12.50
N ASN A 109 -11.84 -13.55 11.91
CA ASN A 109 -13.16 -13.76 12.50
C ASN A 109 -13.08 -14.44 13.88
N GLN A 110 -12.27 -15.49 14.02
CA GLN A 110 -12.10 -16.17 15.30
C GLN A 110 -11.53 -15.25 16.37
N HIS A 111 -10.49 -14.49 16.04
CA HIS A 111 -9.87 -13.55 16.97
C HIS A 111 -10.86 -12.46 17.37
N LEU A 112 -11.49 -11.78 16.42
CA LEU A 112 -12.44 -10.70 16.69
C LEU A 112 -13.62 -11.18 17.55
N HIS A 113 -14.20 -12.35 17.27
CA HIS A 113 -15.28 -12.91 18.09
C HIS A 113 -14.83 -13.26 19.52
N SER A 114 -13.58 -13.70 19.70
CA SER A 114 -13.02 -13.99 21.02
C SER A 114 -12.78 -12.73 21.88
N ILE A 115 -12.64 -11.58 21.23
CA ILE A 115 -12.28 -10.29 21.85
C ILE A 115 -13.52 -9.40 22.04
N GLU A 116 -14.56 -9.53 21.22
CA GLU A 116 -15.84 -8.79 21.31
C GLU A 116 -16.43 -8.78 22.74
N LYS A 117 -16.22 -9.86 23.50
CA LYS A 117 -16.70 -9.99 24.89
C LYS A 117 -15.80 -9.37 25.96
N LYS A 118 -14.65 -8.79 25.58
CA LYS A 118 -13.57 -8.41 26.51
C LYS A 118 -13.14 -6.94 26.41
N VAL A 119 -13.50 -6.23 25.35
CA VAL A 119 -13.01 -4.87 25.07
C VAL A 119 -14.20 -3.93 24.86
N GLU A 120 -14.51 -3.11 25.87
CA GLU A 120 -15.51 -2.03 25.81
C GLU A 120 -14.85 -0.72 25.37
N LYS A 121 -14.43 -0.64 24.11
CA LYS A 121 -13.92 0.60 23.50
C LYS A 121 -14.72 0.91 22.25
N ASP A 122 -15.14 2.17 22.10
CA ASP A 122 -15.90 2.63 20.93
C ASP A 122 -15.15 2.38 19.62
N VAL A 123 -13.84 2.64 19.61
CA VAL A 123 -12.94 2.32 18.48
C VAL A 123 -13.03 0.84 18.09
N PHE A 124 -13.08 -0.05 19.09
CA PHE A 124 -13.16 -1.50 18.86
C PHE A 124 -14.51 -1.91 18.25
N HIS A 125 -15.62 -1.43 18.80
CA HIS A 125 -16.95 -1.69 18.25
C HIS A 125 -17.11 -1.14 16.83
N HIS A 126 -16.53 0.04 16.56
CA HIS A 126 -16.55 0.62 15.23
C HIS A 126 -15.82 -0.27 14.22
N GLY A 127 -14.60 -0.71 14.51
CA GLY A 127 -13.87 -1.56 13.57
C GLY A 127 -14.46 -2.96 13.38
N LEU A 128 -15.13 -3.51 14.39
CA LEU A 128 -15.95 -4.72 14.19
C LEU A 128 -17.09 -4.47 13.19
N GLY A 129 -17.81 -3.36 13.36
CA GLY A 129 -18.87 -2.97 12.44
C GLY A 129 -18.37 -2.75 11.01
N VAL A 130 -17.20 -2.13 10.86
CA VAL A 130 -16.52 -1.95 9.56
C VAL A 130 -16.16 -3.30 8.95
N TRP A 131 -15.56 -4.22 9.71
CA TRP A 131 -15.22 -5.56 9.23
C TRP A 131 -16.46 -6.31 8.74
N ASP A 132 -17.54 -6.30 9.51
CA ASP A 132 -18.80 -6.94 9.15
C ASP A 132 -19.41 -6.32 7.89
N PHE A 133 -19.35 -4.99 7.78
CA PHE A 133 -19.80 -4.28 6.60
C PHE A 133 -19.01 -4.68 5.35
N MET A 134 -17.68 -4.67 5.41
CA MET A 134 -16.81 -5.07 4.29
C MET A 134 -17.10 -6.49 3.80
N ARG A 135 -17.35 -7.42 4.73
CA ARG A 135 -17.77 -8.79 4.38
C ARG A 135 -19.13 -8.81 3.72
N SER A 136 -20.10 -8.03 4.22
CA SER A 136 -21.47 -8.02 3.70
C SER A 136 -21.60 -7.50 2.27
N ILE A 137 -20.71 -6.58 1.86
CA ILE A 137 -20.70 -6.00 0.51
C ILE A 137 -19.78 -6.75 -0.46
N ASN A 138 -19.20 -7.89 -0.04
CA ASN A 138 -18.17 -8.63 -0.78
C ASN A 138 -16.96 -7.76 -1.20
N ALA A 139 -16.63 -6.72 -0.43
CA ALA A 139 -15.39 -5.96 -0.63
C ALA A 139 -14.15 -6.85 -0.46
N ILE A 140 -14.32 -7.93 0.32
CA ILE A 140 -13.35 -8.99 0.52
C ILE A 140 -13.72 -10.15 -0.40
N ARG A 141 -12.87 -10.41 -1.39
CA ARG A 141 -12.96 -11.57 -2.28
C ARG A 141 -12.12 -12.70 -1.72
N ILE A 142 -12.75 -13.85 -1.47
CA ILE A 142 -12.07 -15.05 -0.97
C ILE A 142 -11.31 -15.72 -2.12
N CYS A 143 -9.99 -15.84 -1.97
CA CYS A 143 -9.14 -16.64 -2.83
C CYS A 143 -9.14 -18.09 -2.31
N ILE A 144 -9.82 -18.98 -3.01
CA ILE A 144 -9.91 -20.43 -2.67
C ILE A 144 -8.67 -21.20 -3.12
N THR A 145 -7.95 -20.64 -4.09
CA THR A 145 -6.58 -21.06 -4.38
C THR A 145 -5.66 -20.11 -3.63
N PRO A 146 -4.63 -20.60 -2.91
CA PRO A 146 -3.45 -19.76 -2.75
C PRO A 146 -3.12 -19.36 -4.17
N PHE A 147 -3.10 -18.05 -4.44
CA PHE A 147 -2.27 -17.62 -5.55
C PHE A 147 -0.96 -18.38 -5.29
N PRO A 148 -0.41 -19.12 -6.27
CA PRO A 148 1.01 -19.33 -6.19
C PRO A 148 1.57 -17.93 -5.89
N GLU A 149 2.63 -17.82 -5.12
CA GLU A 149 3.59 -16.79 -5.46
C GLU A 149 3.86 -17.03 -6.95
N ASP A 150 3.05 -16.42 -7.81
CA ASP A 150 3.03 -16.72 -9.23
C ASP A 150 4.13 -15.80 -9.71
N ASP A 151 5.33 -16.17 -9.28
CA ASP A 151 6.59 -15.70 -9.75
C ASP A 151 6.54 -15.73 -11.26
N GLN A 152 5.69 -16.51 -11.95
CA GLN A 152 5.51 -16.38 -13.41
C GLN A 152 4.72 -15.15 -13.87
N CYS A 153 3.66 -14.73 -13.17
CA CYS A 153 2.96 -13.46 -13.49
C CYS A 153 3.76 -12.25 -13.01
N LEU A 154 4.40 -12.36 -11.84
CA LEU A 154 5.34 -11.37 -11.32
C LEU A 154 6.61 -11.32 -12.17
N MET A 155 7.20 -12.44 -12.58
CA MET A 155 8.32 -12.52 -13.54
C MET A 155 7.89 -12.08 -14.93
N ALA A 156 6.64 -12.28 -15.37
CA ALA A 156 6.21 -11.74 -16.67
C ALA A 156 6.14 -10.20 -16.63
N LEU A 157 5.68 -9.64 -15.51
CA LEU A 157 5.72 -8.20 -15.23
C LEU A 157 7.15 -7.70 -14.97
N GLU A 158 8.00 -8.47 -14.29
CA GLU A 158 9.41 -8.15 -14.05
C GLU A 158 10.25 -8.34 -15.31
N ASP A 159 9.95 -9.28 -16.19
CA ASP A 159 10.56 -9.45 -17.52
C ASP A 159 10.11 -8.33 -18.44
N GLU A 160 8.84 -7.91 -18.39
CA GLU A 160 8.42 -6.69 -19.09
C GLU A 160 9.19 -5.47 -18.56
N LEU A 161 9.35 -5.35 -17.24
CA LEU A 161 10.14 -4.27 -16.62
C LEU A 161 11.65 -4.40 -16.89
N CYS A 162 12.18 -5.61 -17.03
CA CYS A 162 13.59 -5.91 -17.31
C CYS A 162 13.91 -5.76 -18.80
N GLN A 163 12.98 -6.06 -19.71
CA GLN A 163 13.08 -5.72 -21.13
C GLN A 163 13.05 -4.20 -21.33
N ILE A 164 12.25 -3.48 -20.55
CA ILE A 164 12.26 -2.01 -20.49
C ILE A 164 13.60 -1.51 -19.93
N SER A 165 14.15 -2.15 -18.88
CA SER A 165 15.47 -1.82 -18.31
C SER A 165 16.62 -2.04 -19.30
N ASN A 166 16.67 -3.20 -19.95
CA ASN A 166 17.68 -3.54 -20.97
C ASN A 166 17.54 -2.71 -22.26
N ALA A 167 16.36 -2.13 -22.52
CA ALA A 167 16.16 -1.15 -23.58
C ALA A 167 16.71 0.23 -23.17
N LEU A 168 16.67 0.58 -21.88
CA LEU A 168 17.26 1.80 -21.32
C LEU A 168 18.79 1.70 -21.24
N ASP A 169 19.35 0.56 -20.82
CA ASP A 169 20.81 0.35 -20.78
C ASP A 169 21.44 0.37 -22.18
N ARG A 170 20.72 -0.10 -23.21
CA ARG A 170 21.12 0.04 -24.61
C ARG A 170 21.01 1.47 -25.13
N PHE A 171 20.10 2.27 -24.59
CA PHE A 171 19.96 3.69 -24.92
C PHE A 171 21.11 4.53 -24.34
N GLU A 172 21.64 4.16 -23.16
CA GLU A 172 22.85 4.79 -22.60
C GLU A 172 24.13 4.41 -23.36
N ALA A 173 24.21 3.20 -23.94
CA ALA A 173 25.37 2.77 -24.73
C ALA A 173 25.45 3.41 -26.13
N GLU A 174 24.33 3.89 -26.68
CA GLU A 174 24.28 4.61 -27.98
C GLU A 174 24.39 6.15 -27.81
N GLY A 175 24.49 6.62 -26.57
CA GLY A 175 24.61 8.03 -26.19
C GLY A 175 26.05 8.50 -25.92
N GLU A 176 27.04 8.10 -26.73
CA GLU A 176 28.31 8.84 -26.80
C GLU A 176 28.09 10.17 -27.53
N PHE A 177 27.67 11.20 -26.78
CA PHE A 177 27.71 12.58 -27.25
C PHE A 177 29.10 13.16 -26.99
N ASN A 178 29.77 13.51 -28.10
CA ASN A 178 30.96 14.36 -28.17
C ASN A 178 30.86 15.55 -27.19
N ASN A 179 31.74 15.59 -26.20
CA ASN A 179 32.04 16.78 -25.42
C ASN A 179 33.34 17.38 -25.94
N ASP A 180 33.24 18.31 -26.89
CA ASP A 180 34.25 19.35 -27.14
C ASP A 180 33.50 20.67 -27.34
N LEU A 181 33.12 21.30 -26.24
CA LEU A 181 32.69 22.70 -26.20
C LEU A 181 32.91 23.27 -24.79
N ASP A 182 34.18 23.33 -24.39
CA ASP A 182 34.63 24.28 -23.36
C ASP A 182 34.75 25.66 -24.00
N GLY A 183 33.71 26.47 -23.79
CA GLY A 183 33.73 27.90 -23.99
C GLY A 183 33.94 28.63 -22.68
N TYR A 184 34.77 29.67 -22.76
CA TYR A 184 34.85 30.86 -21.89
C TYR A 184 35.71 30.79 -20.62
N VAL A 185 36.95 31.28 -20.76
CA VAL A 185 37.47 32.28 -19.82
C VAL A 185 37.85 33.53 -20.63
N GLU A 186 37.12 34.61 -20.39
CA GLU A 186 37.53 35.96 -20.75
C GLU A 186 38.82 36.30 -20.00
N ASP A 187 39.83 36.82 -20.68
CA ASP A 187 40.72 37.78 -20.06
C ASP A 187 41.10 38.85 -21.07
N ALA A 188 40.54 40.02 -20.82
CA ALA A 188 41.00 41.28 -21.34
C ALA A 188 42.42 41.54 -20.82
N ASN A 189 43.36 41.83 -21.71
CA ASN A 189 44.35 42.86 -21.46
C ASN A 189 44.96 43.36 -22.77
N GLU A 190 44.58 44.59 -23.10
CA GLU A 190 45.30 45.48 -24.00
C GLU A 190 46.73 45.71 -23.47
N LYS A 191 47.74 45.32 -24.25
CA LYS A 191 48.80 46.20 -24.80
C LYS A 191 49.85 45.41 -25.57
#